data_AF-A0A9X6AIH9-F1
#
_entry.id   AF-A0A9X6AIH9-F1
#
_cell.length_a   1.000
_cell.length_b   1.000
_cell.length_c   1.000
_cell.angle_alpha   90.00
_cell.angle_beta   90.00
_cell.angle_gamma   90.00
#
_symmetry.space_group_name_H-M   'P 1'
#
loop_
_entity.id
_entity.type
_entity.pdbx_description
1 polymer ?
#
loop_
_entity_poly.entity_id
_entity_poly.type
_entity_poly.pdbx_seq_one_letter_code
_entity_poly.pdbx_strand_id
1 'polypeptide(L)'
;MVIMAVSSSYPPYPPSPTFQPVLERIATEIGQTPGRGRPADYIPALAACDPRRFGMAVAEIDGTVYGVGDWRQPFSTQSITKVFTLALDLAREGDELWEHVGREPSGNPFNSLVQLEYENGIPRNPFINAGALVVTDRLQTRTGDAAGTLLAFLRAESGNAELTFDKEVAASEATHGDRNAALAHFMASYGNIDNPVPVLLEQYFRQCSIEASCADLALATSFLAR
;
A
#
# COMPACT_ATOMS: atom_id res chain seq x y z
N MET A 1 5.90 -3.93 -7.37
CA MET A 1 6.26 -4.95 -6.35
C MET A 1 5.52 -6.23 -6.69
N VAL A 2 6.24 -7.31 -7.00
CA VAL A 2 5.65 -8.65 -7.12
C VAL A 2 5.80 -9.30 -5.75
N ILE A 3 4.68 -9.57 -5.08
CA ILE A 3 4.67 -10.28 -3.79
C ILE A 3 4.59 -11.76 -4.12
N MET A 4 5.65 -12.53 -3.85
CA MET A 4 5.60 -13.99 -3.94
C MET A 4 5.78 -14.57 -2.54
N ALA A 5 4.68 -15.06 -1.97
CA ALA A 5 4.72 -15.92 -0.79
C ALA A 5 4.75 -17.38 -1.27
N VAL A 6 5.76 -18.14 -0.85
CA VAL A 6 5.88 -19.56 -1.19
C VAL A 6 5.42 -20.36 0.04
N SER A 7 4.33 -21.11 -0.12
CA SER A 7 3.81 -22.03 0.91
C SER A 7 4.70 -23.27 1.01
N SER A 8 5.11 -23.63 2.24
CA SER A 8 5.86 -24.85 2.56
C SER A 8 4.96 -25.83 3.31
N SER A 9 4.32 -26.74 2.57
CA SER A 9 3.64 -27.91 3.13
C SER A 9 4.10 -29.18 2.41
N TYR A 10 5.39 -29.52 2.52
CA TYR A 10 5.98 -30.77 2.02
C TYR A 10 7.17 -31.20 2.92
N PRO A 11 7.56 -32.51 2.94
CA PRO A 11 8.56 -33.08 3.85
C PRO A 11 9.95 -32.43 3.67
N PRO A 12 10.92 -32.60 4.59
CA PRO A 12 12.16 -31.83 4.57
C PRO A 12 12.91 -32.05 3.26
N TYR A 13 12.86 -31.05 2.38
CA TYR A 13 13.70 -30.98 1.21
C TYR A 13 15.17 -30.86 1.66
N PRO A 14 16.15 -31.29 0.83
CA PRO A 14 17.54 -30.81 0.97
C PRO A 14 17.53 -29.28 1.15
N PRO A 15 18.51 -28.67 1.85
CA PRO A 15 18.46 -27.25 2.20
C PRO A 15 18.02 -26.46 0.97
N SER A 16 16.85 -25.84 1.09
CA SER A 16 16.23 -25.09 -0.02
C SER A 16 17.29 -24.17 -0.59
N PRO A 17 17.47 -24.12 -1.93
CA PRO A 17 18.40 -23.17 -2.50
C PRO A 17 18.05 -21.77 -1.98
N THR A 18 18.99 -21.13 -1.29
CA THR A 18 18.78 -19.80 -0.69
C THR A 18 18.31 -18.83 -1.78
N PHE A 19 17.43 -17.88 -1.47
CA PHE A 19 16.96 -16.92 -2.48
C PHE A 19 18.07 -15.98 -2.99
N GLN A 20 19.18 -15.85 -2.25
CA GLN A 20 20.26 -14.90 -2.54
C GLN A 20 20.81 -14.97 -3.98
N PRO A 21 21.26 -16.13 -4.53
CA PRO A 21 21.81 -16.19 -5.88
C PRO A 21 20.76 -15.87 -6.96
N VAL A 22 19.48 -16.15 -6.68
CA VAL A 22 18.38 -15.82 -7.59
C VAL A 22 18.17 -14.30 -7.63
N LEU A 23 18.16 -13.63 -6.47
CA LEU A 23 18.03 -12.18 -6.40
C LEU A 23 19.22 -11.47 -7.06
N GLU A 24 20.45 -11.96 -6.86
CA GLU A 24 21.67 -11.41 -7.47
C GLU A 24 21.64 -11.52 -9.00
N ARG A 25 21.16 -12.65 -9.52
CA ARG A 25 20.97 -12.83 -10.97
C ARG A 25 19.94 -11.83 -11.50
N ILE A 26 18.78 -11.68 -10.85
CA ILE A 26 17.75 -10.71 -11.26
C ILE A 26 18.31 -9.28 -11.25
N ALA A 27 19.01 -8.89 -10.18
CA ALA A 27 19.61 -7.56 -10.09
C ALA A 27 20.61 -7.30 -11.22
N THR A 28 21.39 -8.32 -11.60
CA THR A 28 22.34 -8.25 -12.72
C THR A 28 21.60 -8.05 -14.05
N GLU A 29 20.55 -8.83 -14.32
CA GLU A 29 19.74 -8.73 -15.55
C GLU A 29 19.02 -7.38 -15.65
N ILE A 30 18.47 -6.87 -14.54
CA ILE A 30 17.84 -5.54 -14.49
C ILE A 30 18.88 -4.43 -14.71
N GLY A 31 20.06 -4.51 -14.11
CA GLY A 31 21.14 -3.54 -14.30
C GLY A 31 21.66 -3.45 -15.74
N GLN A 32 21.49 -4.52 -16.54
CA GLN A 32 21.82 -4.55 -17.97
C GLN A 32 20.67 -4.09 -18.87
N THR A 33 19.46 -3.96 -18.32
CA THR A 33 18.31 -3.53 -19.08
C THR A 33 18.32 -2.00 -19.20
N PRO A 34 18.16 -1.42 -20.40
CA PRO A 34 18.05 0.03 -20.55
C PRO A 34 16.90 0.57 -19.68
N GLY A 35 17.16 1.66 -18.95
CA GLY A 35 16.15 2.31 -18.13
C GLY A 35 14.89 2.63 -18.94
N ARG A 36 13.73 2.24 -18.41
CA ARG A 36 12.41 2.51 -18.99
C ARG A 36 11.50 3.10 -17.92
N GLY A 37 10.56 3.93 -18.35
CA GLY A 37 9.63 4.62 -17.46
C GLY A 37 10.18 5.95 -16.95
N ARG A 38 9.38 6.60 -16.10
CA ARG A 38 9.70 7.87 -15.45
C ARG A 38 9.25 7.81 -13.99
N PRO A 39 9.95 8.48 -13.05
CA PRO A 39 9.43 8.67 -11.70
C PRO A 39 8.01 9.24 -11.72
N ALA A 40 7.25 8.94 -10.68
CA ALA A 40 5.95 9.55 -10.50
C ALA A 40 6.12 11.06 -10.31
N ASP A 41 5.34 11.84 -11.05
CA ASP A 41 5.48 13.30 -11.15
C ASP A 41 4.23 14.07 -10.69
N TYR A 42 3.25 13.38 -10.10
CA TYR A 42 2.02 14.00 -9.61
C TYR A 42 2.22 14.80 -8.31
N ILE A 43 3.32 14.53 -7.58
CA ILE A 43 3.81 15.39 -6.49
C ILE A 43 5.32 15.62 -6.61
N PRO A 44 5.82 16.83 -6.26
CA PRO A 44 7.25 17.15 -6.33
C PRO A 44 8.17 16.20 -5.55
N ALA A 45 7.74 15.73 -4.37
CA ALA A 45 8.55 14.86 -3.52
C ALA A 45 8.89 13.52 -4.19
N LEU A 46 7.98 12.97 -4.99
CA LEU A 46 8.24 11.74 -5.75
C LEU A 46 9.04 11.99 -7.04
N ALA A 47 8.86 13.16 -7.65
CA ALA A 47 9.56 13.53 -8.87
C ALA A 47 11.09 13.67 -8.65
N ALA A 48 11.50 13.99 -7.42
CA ALA A 48 12.91 14.16 -7.04
C ALA A 48 13.67 12.84 -6.86
N CYS A 49 12.99 11.68 -6.86
CA CYS A 49 13.63 10.38 -6.66
C CYS A 49 14.59 10.02 -7.82
N ASP A 50 15.77 9.48 -7.50
CA ASP A 50 16.71 8.98 -8.52
C ASP A 50 16.08 7.78 -9.27
N PRO A 51 15.84 7.89 -10.59
CA PRO A 51 15.21 6.84 -11.38
C PRO A 51 16.06 5.56 -11.51
N ARG A 52 17.32 5.59 -11.07
CA ARG A 52 18.24 4.43 -11.11
C ARG A 52 18.21 3.60 -9.83
N ARG A 53 17.54 4.07 -8.77
CA ARG A 53 17.42 3.31 -7.52
C ARG A 53 16.65 2.02 -7.77
N PHE A 54 17.19 0.92 -7.25
CA PHE A 54 16.60 -0.40 -7.37
C PHE A 54 16.86 -1.19 -6.09
N GLY A 55 15.81 -1.75 -5.51
CA GLY A 55 15.89 -2.62 -4.34
C GLY A 55 14.88 -3.76 -4.46
N MET A 56 15.27 -4.94 -3.99
CA MET A 56 14.40 -6.12 -3.95
C MET A 56 14.69 -6.92 -2.69
N ALA A 57 13.64 -7.40 -2.03
CA ALA A 57 13.74 -8.26 -0.85
C ALA A 57 12.74 -9.41 -0.93
N VAL A 58 13.09 -10.53 -0.31
CA VAL A 58 12.23 -11.70 -0.10
C VAL A 58 12.34 -12.10 1.36
N ALA A 59 11.20 -12.24 2.04
CA ALA A 59 11.12 -12.77 3.40
C ALA A 59 10.56 -14.20 3.38
N GLU A 60 11.21 -15.10 4.10
CA GLU A 60 10.69 -16.43 4.42
C GLU A 60 9.75 -16.37 5.63
N ILE A 61 8.91 -17.40 5.80
CA ILE A 61 7.91 -17.45 6.89
C ILE A 61 8.59 -17.46 8.28
N ASP A 62 9.83 -17.92 8.36
CA ASP A 62 10.64 -17.91 9.60
C ASP A 62 11.28 -16.55 9.92
N GLY A 63 11.07 -15.54 9.07
CA GLY A 63 11.61 -14.19 9.22
C GLY A 63 12.98 -13.98 8.58
N THR A 64 13.57 -14.99 7.94
CA THR A 64 14.81 -14.82 7.16
C THR A 64 14.55 -13.90 5.98
N VAL A 65 15.38 -12.87 5.80
CA VAL A 65 15.24 -11.90 4.70
C VAL A 65 16.48 -11.89 3.82
N TYR A 66 16.26 -12.06 2.52
CA TYR A 66 17.27 -11.90 1.47
C TYR A 66 17.00 -10.60 0.71
N GLY A 67 18.06 -9.96 0.21
CA GLY A 67 17.88 -8.73 -0.56
C GLY A 67 19.08 -8.31 -1.39
N VAL A 68 18.81 -7.47 -2.38
CA VAL A 68 19.78 -6.94 -3.34
C VAL A 68 19.47 -5.48 -3.67
N GLY A 69 20.51 -4.71 -4.02
CA GLY A 69 20.39 -3.27 -4.28
C GLY A 69 20.05 -2.47 -3.02
N ASP A 70 19.21 -1.45 -3.15
CA ASP A 70 18.81 -0.51 -2.10
C ASP A 70 17.67 -1.06 -1.22
N TRP A 71 17.60 -2.37 -1.00
CA TRP A 71 16.47 -3.06 -0.37
C TRP A 71 16.19 -2.67 1.10
N ARG A 72 17.13 -2.00 1.76
CA ARG A 72 17.00 -1.44 3.11
C ARG A 72 16.75 0.07 3.14
N GLN A 73 16.79 0.74 2.00
CA GLN A 73 16.54 2.17 1.94
C GLN A 73 15.03 2.42 2.00
N PRO A 74 14.54 3.22 2.97
CA PRO A 74 13.12 3.55 3.04
C PRO A 74 12.64 4.37 1.83
N PHE A 75 11.35 4.22 1.54
CA PHE A 75 10.59 5.05 0.61
C PHE A 75 9.13 5.12 1.06
N SER A 76 8.41 6.15 0.61
CA SER A 76 6.97 6.26 0.87
C SER A 76 6.22 5.08 0.25
N THR A 77 5.48 4.36 1.08
CA THR A 77 4.79 3.10 0.72
C THR A 77 3.60 3.30 -0.21
N GLN A 78 3.02 4.50 -0.26
CA GLN A 78 2.00 4.89 -1.24
C GLN A 78 0.84 3.88 -1.26
N SER A 79 0.35 3.49 -2.44
CA SER A 79 -0.78 2.57 -2.60
C SER A 79 -0.53 1.15 -2.09
N ILE A 80 0.69 0.76 -1.71
CA ILE A 80 0.96 -0.54 -1.06
C ILE A 80 0.16 -0.62 0.25
N THR A 81 -0.04 0.52 0.92
CA THR A 81 -0.82 0.64 2.16
C THR A 81 -2.25 0.11 2.06
N LYS A 82 -2.86 0.14 0.86
CA LYS A 82 -4.24 -0.30 0.63
C LYS A 82 -4.45 -1.78 1.02
N VAL A 83 -3.45 -2.63 0.81
CA VAL A 83 -3.50 -4.05 1.21
C VAL A 83 -3.61 -4.19 2.72
N PHE A 84 -2.80 -3.43 3.45
CA PHE A 84 -2.73 -3.50 4.89
C PHE A 84 -3.95 -2.87 5.56
N THR A 85 -4.45 -1.74 5.05
CA THR A 85 -5.68 -1.14 5.58
C THR A 85 -6.90 -1.98 5.33
N LEU A 86 -7.00 -2.61 4.15
CA LEU A 86 -8.05 -3.58 3.88
C LEU A 86 -8.00 -4.73 4.89
N ALA A 87 -6.83 -5.32 5.12
CA ALA A 87 -6.68 -6.40 6.09
C ALA A 87 -7.06 -5.97 7.51
N LEU A 88 -6.63 -4.78 7.94
CA LEU A 88 -6.95 -4.23 9.26
C LEU A 88 -8.44 -3.98 9.45
N ASP A 89 -9.13 -3.50 8.42
CA ASP A 89 -10.54 -3.20 8.47
C ASP A 89 -11.37 -4.48 8.44
N LEU A 90 -11.06 -5.42 7.52
CA LEU A 90 -11.70 -6.75 7.48
C LEU A 90 -11.52 -7.54 8.78
N ALA A 91 -10.36 -7.44 9.43
CA ALA A 91 -10.13 -8.09 10.72
C ALA A 91 -11.02 -7.55 11.85
N ARG A 92 -11.64 -6.37 11.66
CA ARG A 92 -12.51 -5.71 12.66
C ARG A 92 -13.99 -5.75 12.27
N GLU A 93 -14.30 -5.44 11.01
CA GLU A 93 -15.65 -5.32 10.47
C GLU A 93 -16.14 -6.61 9.80
N GLY A 94 -15.23 -7.50 9.39
CA GLY A 94 -15.61 -8.68 8.62
C GLY A 94 -16.27 -8.30 7.31
N ASP A 95 -17.44 -8.89 7.03
CA ASP A 95 -18.09 -8.74 5.73
C ASP A 95 -18.90 -7.45 5.56
N GLU A 96 -19.15 -6.66 6.61
CA GLU A 96 -19.94 -5.41 6.49
C GLU A 96 -19.24 -4.36 5.61
N LEU A 97 -17.90 -4.38 5.53
CA LEU A 97 -17.14 -3.51 4.63
C LEU A 97 -17.62 -3.60 3.18
N TRP A 98 -18.11 -4.76 2.78
CA TRP A 98 -18.53 -5.03 1.40
C TRP A 98 -19.86 -4.38 1.02
N GLU A 99 -20.58 -3.80 1.97
CA GLU A 99 -21.72 -2.92 1.70
C GLU A 99 -21.25 -1.55 1.19
N HIS A 100 -20.01 -1.16 1.49
CA HIS A 100 -19.44 0.15 1.18
C HIS A 100 -18.47 0.15 0.00
N VAL A 101 -17.89 -1.01 -0.33
CA VAL A 101 -16.94 -1.18 -1.44
C VAL A 101 -17.08 -2.56 -2.07
N GLY A 102 -17.04 -2.63 -3.39
CA GLY A 102 -17.10 -3.89 -4.14
C GLY A 102 -15.81 -4.72 -4.05
N ARG A 103 -15.77 -5.81 -4.82
CA ARG A 103 -14.62 -6.74 -4.89
C ARG A 103 -14.10 -6.96 -6.31
N GLU A 104 -14.70 -6.30 -7.29
CA GLU A 104 -14.48 -6.59 -8.71
C GLU A 104 -13.50 -5.60 -9.36
N PRO A 105 -12.72 -6.02 -10.37
CA PRO A 105 -11.90 -5.11 -11.15
C PRO A 105 -12.73 -3.97 -11.78
N SER A 106 -12.15 -2.77 -11.85
CA SER A 106 -12.76 -1.67 -12.60
C SER A 106 -12.43 -1.84 -14.09
N GLY A 107 -13.43 -2.11 -14.93
CA GLY A 107 -13.26 -2.18 -16.39
C GLY A 107 -12.98 -0.82 -17.06
N ASN A 108 -13.16 0.28 -16.32
CA ASN A 108 -12.87 1.65 -16.71
C ASN A 108 -11.62 2.18 -16.00
N PRO A 109 -11.07 3.35 -16.39
CA PRO A 109 -9.98 3.98 -15.66
C PRO A 109 -10.30 4.11 -14.17
N PHE A 110 -9.33 3.76 -13.32
CA PHE A 110 -9.46 3.66 -11.86
C PHE A 110 -9.91 4.93 -11.12
N ASN A 111 -9.95 6.07 -11.80
CA ASN A 111 -10.38 7.37 -11.28
C ASN A 111 -11.63 7.92 -12.00
N SER A 112 -12.46 7.05 -12.59
CA SER A 112 -13.66 7.46 -13.31
C SER A 112 -14.79 7.83 -12.34
N LEU A 113 -15.12 9.13 -12.25
CA LEU A 113 -16.30 9.60 -11.50
C LEU A 113 -17.61 9.08 -12.09
N VAL A 114 -17.66 8.91 -13.41
CA VAL A 114 -18.85 8.39 -14.12
C VAL A 114 -19.20 6.99 -13.61
N GLN A 115 -18.20 6.13 -13.41
CA GLN A 115 -18.46 4.79 -12.87
C GLN A 115 -19.01 4.86 -11.45
N LEU A 116 -18.42 5.73 -10.62
CA LEU A 116 -18.84 5.91 -9.25
C LEU A 116 -20.28 6.47 -9.15
N GLU A 117 -20.69 7.28 -10.11
CA GLU A 117 -22.08 7.77 -10.25
C GLU A 117 -23.05 6.62 -10.55
N TYR A 118 -22.74 5.78 -11.54
CA TYR A 118 -23.57 4.62 -11.87
C TYR A 118 -23.72 3.62 -10.72
N GLU A 119 -22.75 3.59 -9.82
CA GLU A 119 -22.69 2.68 -8.68
C GLU A 119 -23.13 3.38 -7.37
N ASN A 120 -23.80 4.53 -7.45
CA ASN A 120 -24.35 5.28 -6.33
C ASN A 120 -23.30 5.56 -5.22
N GLY A 121 -22.09 5.93 -5.62
CA GLY A 121 -21.01 6.24 -4.69
C GLY A 121 -20.30 5.02 -4.10
N ILE A 122 -20.60 3.80 -4.55
CA ILE A 122 -19.94 2.57 -4.12
C ILE A 122 -18.77 2.26 -5.07
N PRO A 123 -17.51 2.37 -4.64
CA PRO A 123 -16.36 2.03 -5.47
C PRO A 123 -16.24 0.52 -5.72
N ARG A 124 -15.67 0.15 -6.87
CA ARG A 124 -15.58 -1.24 -7.34
C ARG A 124 -14.76 -2.19 -6.49
N ASN A 125 -13.67 -1.71 -5.91
CA ASN A 125 -12.72 -2.51 -5.15
C ASN A 125 -11.87 -1.60 -4.25
N PRO A 126 -11.30 -2.14 -3.16
CA PRO A 126 -10.48 -1.37 -2.22
C PRO A 126 -9.11 -0.93 -2.78
N PHE A 127 -8.73 -1.40 -3.97
CA PHE A 127 -7.41 -1.15 -4.56
C PHE A 127 -7.35 0.06 -5.49
N ILE A 128 -8.49 0.66 -5.82
CA ILE A 128 -8.56 2.00 -6.44
C ILE A 128 -8.64 3.10 -5.37
N ASN A 129 -8.33 4.34 -5.72
CA ASN A 129 -8.31 5.44 -4.74
C ASN A 129 -9.67 5.64 -4.05
N ALA A 130 -10.77 5.57 -4.80
CA ALA A 130 -12.11 5.69 -4.22
C ALA A 130 -12.39 4.60 -3.16
N GLY A 131 -12.06 3.35 -3.46
CA GLY A 131 -12.25 2.24 -2.50
C GLY A 131 -11.33 2.36 -1.29
N ALA A 132 -10.07 2.77 -1.50
CA ALA A 132 -9.15 2.97 -0.38
C ALA A 132 -9.57 4.13 0.53
N LEU A 133 -10.18 5.19 -0.01
CA LEU A 133 -10.76 6.27 0.78
C LEU A 133 -11.93 5.74 1.64
N VAL A 134 -12.81 4.91 1.10
CA VAL A 134 -13.88 4.24 1.88
C VAL A 134 -13.29 3.39 3.00
N VAL A 135 -12.32 2.51 2.69
CA VAL A 135 -11.66 1.66 3.71
C VAL A 135 -10.98 2.51 4.79
N THR A 136 -10.35 3.61 4.40
CA THR A 136 -9.69 4.54 5.34
C THR A 136 -10.71 5.24 6.24
N ASP A 137 -11.84 5.68 5.66
CA ASP A 137 -12.94 6.31 6.39
C ASP A 137 -13.55 5.36 7.43
N ARG A 138 -13.84 4.13 7.02
CA ARG A 138 -14.34 3.06 7.90
C ARG A 138 -13.37 2.77 9.06
N LEU A 139 -12.08 2.60 8.75
CA LEU A 139 -11.06 2.38 9.77
C LEU A 139 -10.93 3.60 10.71
N GLN A 140 -11.02 4.82 10.16
CA GLN A 140 -10.97 6.07 10.92
C GLN A 140 -12.13 6.20 11.90
N THR A 141 -13.36 5.87 11.48
CA THR A 141 -14.54 5.88 12.36
C THR A 141 -14.35 4.96 13.57
N ARG A 142 -13.63 3.85 13.41
CA ARG A 142 -13.45 2.83 14.46
C ARG A 142 -12.30 3.13 15.39
N THR A 143 -11.19 3.63 14.86
CA THR A 143 -9.95 3.78 15.63
C THR A 143 -9.69 5.22 16.05
N GLY A 144 -10.32 6.19 15.40
CA GLY A 144 -10.02 7.62 15.55
C GLY A 144 -8.68 8.05 14.93
N ASP A 145 -7.84 7.11 14.48
CA ASP A 145 -6.56 7.37 13.80
C ASP A 145 -6.19 6.19 12.89
N ALA A 146 -6.76 6.16 11.69
CA ALA A 146 -6.51 5.12 10.68
C ALA A 146 -5.02 5.00 10.33
N ALA A 147 -4.36 6.12 10.06
CA ALA A 147 -2.94 6.14 9.69
C ALA A 147 -2.02 5.67 10.83
N GLY A 148 -2.30 6.08 12.08
CA GLY A 148 -1.55 5.61 13.24
C GLY A 148 -1.77 4.13 13.53
N THR A 149 -3.00 3.64 13.34
CA THR A 149 -3.33 2.21 13.46
C THR A 149 -2.54 1.39 12.44
N LEU A 150 -2.50 1.85 11.18
CA LEU A 150 -1.71 1.21 10.13
C LEU A 150 -0.21 1.23 10.47
N LEU A 151 0.32 2.36 10.91
CA LEU A 151 1.74 2.47 11.27
C LEU A 151 2.10 1.49 12.40
N ALA A 152 1.28 1.38 13.43
CA ALA A 152 1.48 0.42 14.52
C ALA A 152 1.46 -1.03 14.02
N PHE A 153 0.54 -1.35 13.11
CA PHE A 153 0.46 -2.67 12.49
C PHE A 153 1.72 -2.99 11.68
N LEU A 154 2.18 -2.07 10.83
CA LEU A 154 3.39 -2.26 10.03
C LEU A 154 4.63 -2.42 10.91
N ARG A 155 4.75 -1.67 12.01
CA ARG A 155 5.85 -1.83 12.98
C ARG A 155 5.84 -3.22 13.61
N ALA A 156 4.66 -3.72 13.98
CA ALA A 156 4.51 -5.05 14.56
C ALA A 156 4.88 -6.16 13.56
N GLU A 157 4.33 -6.12 12.34
CA GLU A 157 4.55 -7.19 11.35
C GLU A 157 5.95 -7.15 10.71
N SER A 158 6.58 -5.97 10.62
CA SER A 158 7.97 -5.85 10.14
C SER A 158 9.01 -6.10 11.23
N GLY A 159 8.62 -6.01 12.51
CA GLY A 159 9.55 -5.98 13.64
C GLY A 159 10.40 -4.70 13.73
N ASN A 160 10.05 -3.65 12.98
CA ASN A 160 10.78 -2.38 12.93
C ASN A 160 9.98 -1.26 13.61
N ALA A 161 10.35 -0.88 14.84
CA ALA A 161 9.67 0.18 15.58
C ALA A 161 9.95 1.60 15.02
N GLU A 162 10.98 1.76 14.19
CA GLU A 162 11.44 3.05 13.68
C GLU A 162 10.67 3.54 12.44
N LEU A 163 9.78 2.71 11.87
CA LEU A 163 8.90 3.15 10.78
C LEU A 163 8.16 4.43 11.19
N THR A 164 8.07 5.39 10.28
CA THR A 164 7.49 6.71 10.55
C THR A 164 6.79 7.25 9.30
N PHE A 165 6.19 8.42 9.42
CA PHE A 165 5.60 9.15 8.30
C PHE A 165 6.65 10.07 7.66
N ASP A 166 6.75 10.04 6.34
CA ASP A 166 7.40 11.08 5.57
C ASP A 166 6.51 12.33 5.59
N LYS A 167 6.98 13.36 6.28
CA LYS A 167 6.24 14.63 6.42
C LYS A 167 6.26 15.45 5.13
N GLU A 168 7.31 15.33 4.33
CA GLU A 168 7.43 16.04 3.06
C GLU A 168 6.43 15.45 2.06
N VAL A 169 6.39 14.13 1.93
CA VAL A 169 5.41 13.45 1.07
C VAL A 169 3.99 13.71 1.55
N ALA A 170 3.70 13.61 2.86
CA ALA A 170 2.36 13.91 3.38
C ALA A 170 1.88 15.32 3.02
N ALA A 171 2.75 16.33 3.18
CA ALA A 171 2.44 17.71 2.81
C ALA A 171 2.29 17.90 1.29
N SER A 172 3.12 17.21 0.50
CA SER A 172 3.05 17.22 -0.96
C SER A 172 1.73 16.61 -1.46
N GLU A 173 1.32 15.46 -0.92
CA GLU A 173 0.03 14.82 -1.22
C GLU A 173 -1.14 15.72 -0.84
N ALA A 174 -1.11 16.33 0.36
CA ALA A 174 -2.18 17.20 0.84
C ALA A 174 -2.39 18.43 -0.06
N THR A 175 -1.31 19.00 -0.60
CA THR A 175 -1.37 20.17 -1.48
C THR A 175 -1.78 19.84 -2.92
N HIS A 176 -1.67 18.58 -3.35
CA HIS A 176 -2.02 18.12 -4.71
C HIS A 176 -3.18 17.10 -4.68
N GLY A 177 -3.96 17.10 -3.60
CA GLY A 177 -4.97 16.09 -3.28
C GLY A 177 -6.33 16.26 -3.95
N ASP A 178 -6.50 17.24 -4.85
CA ASP A 178 -7.79 17.64 -5.43
C ASP A 178 -8.60 16.48 -5.99
N ARG A 179 -7.93 15.53 -6.65
CA ARG A 179 -8.60 14.35 -7.22
C ARG A 179 -9.19 13.45 -6.14
N ASN A 180 -8.46 13.23 -5.05
CA ASN A 180 -8.95 12.45 -3.93
C ASN A 180 -10.04 13.21 -3.17
N ALA A 181 -9.93 14.53 -3.07
CA ALA A 181 -10.99 15.37 -2.50
C ALA A 181 -12.28 15.30 -3.31
N ALA A 182 -12.20 15.36 -4.65
CA ALA A 182 -13.36 15.20 -5.52
C ALA A 182 -14.04 13.83 -5.34
N LEU A 183 -13.26 12.75 -5.30
CA LEU A 183 -13.78 11.40 -5.03
C LEU A 183 -14.46 11.32 -3.65
N ALA A 184 -13.80 11.83 -2.61
CA ALA A 184 -14.31 11.78 -1.24
C ALA A 184 -15.62 12.58 -1.08
N HIS A 185 -15.67 13.81 -1.59
CA HIS A 185 -16.92 14.59 -1.58
C HIS A 185 -18.04 13.94 -2.38
N PHE A 186 -17.70 13.33 -3.52
CA PHE A 186 -18.69 12.63 -4.34
C PHE A 186 -19.29 11.44 -3.58
N MET A 187 -18.46 10.58 -2.97
CA MET A 187 -18.94 9.45 -2.16
C MET A 187 -19.71 9.91 -0.92
N ALA A 188 -19.27 11.00 -0.27
CA ALA A 188 -19.99 11.60 0.85
C ALA A 188 -21.40 12.08 0.44
N SER A 189 -21.58 12.59 -0.77
CA SER A 189 -22.90 13.00 -1.28
C SER A 189 -23.90 11.85 -1.44
N TYR A 190 -23.39 10.61 -1.57
CA TYR A 190 -24.17 9.38 -1.58
C TYR A 190 -24.29 8.70 -0.20
N GLY A 191 -23.70 9.30 0.85
CA GLY A 191 -23.72 8.73 2.20
C GLY A 191 -22.73 7.58 2.42
N ASN A 192 -21.71 7.43 1.57
CA ASN A 192 -20.71 6.37 1.69
C ASN A 192 -19.40 6.81 2.38
N ILE A 193 -19.41 7.98 3.02
CA ILE A 193 -18.30 8.55 3.82
C ILE A 193 -18.92 9.16 5.08
N ASP A 194 -18.46 8.74 6.25
CA ASP A 194 -19.02 9.15 7.55
C ASP A 194 -18.22 10.29 8.19
N ASN A 195 -16.91 10.34 7.97
CA ASN A 195 -16.07 11.37 8.55
C ASN A 195 -16.07 12.64 7.67
N PRO A 196 -15.82 13.83 8.25
CA PRO A 196 -15.59 15.02 7.46
C PRO A 196 -14.46 14.79 6.45
N VAL A 197 -14.72 15.10 5.17
CA VAL A 197 -13.77 14.85 4.06
C VAL A 197 -12.35 15.36 4.35
N PRO A 198 -12.12 16.56 4.94
CA PRO A 198 -10.78 17.00 5.30
C PRO A 198 -10.04 16.06 6.27
N VAL A 199 -10.74 15.49 7.25
CA VAL A 199 -10.18 14.54 8.23
C VAL A 199 -9.83 13.22 7.55
N LEU A 200 -10.71 12.72 6.69
CA LEU A 200 -10.44 11.52 5.89
C LEU A 200 -9.20 11.69 5.02
N LEU A 201 -9.10 12.81 4.29
CA LEU A 201 -7.97 13.07 3.40
C LEU A 201 -6.66 13.16 4.18
N GLU A 202 -6.65 13.82 5.35
CA GLU A 202 -5.48 13.85 6.22
C GLU A 202 -5.00 12.44 6.60
N GLN A 203 -5.93 11.57 7.01
CA GLN A 203 -5.61 10.19 7.35
C GLN A 203 -5.09 9.40 6.15
N TYR A 204 -5.73 9.53 4.99
CA TYR A 204 -5.32 8.86 3.76
C TYR A 204 -3.92 9.29 3.28
N PHE A 205 -3.61 10.59 3.32
CA PHE A 205 -2.29 11.10 2.92
C PHE A 205 -1.19 10.72 3.89
N ARG A 206 -1.46 10.79 5.21
CA ARG A 206 -0.54 10.28 6.24
C ARG A 206 -0.26 8.80 6.06
N GLN A 207 -1.29 7.99 5.80
CA GLN A 207 -1.12 6.58 5.49
C GLN A 207 -0.19 6.37 4.29
N CYS A 208 -0.44 7.03 3.16
CA CYS A 208 0.39 6.90 1.95
C CYS A 208 1.86 7.33 2.17
N SER A 209 2.11 8.22 3.13
CA SER A 209 3.44 8.73 3.43
C SER A 209 4.25 7.87 4.40
N ILE A 210 3.72 6.75 4.91
CA ILE A 210 4.51 5.84 5.75
C ILE A 210 5.76 5.39 4.99
N GLU A 211 6.93 5.56 5.59
CA GLU A 211 8.20 5.13 5.04
C GLU A 211 8.53 3.71 5.47
N ALA A 212 8.85 2.84 4.51
CA ALA A 212 9.30 1.49 4.75
C ALA A 212 10.29 1.07 3.66
N SER A 213 11.23 0.20 3.98
CA SER A 213 12.13 -0.42 3.01
C SER A 213 11.50 -1.65 2.35
N CYS A 214 12.16 -2.21 1.34
CA CYS A 214 11.74 -3.50 0.77
C CYS A 214 11.77 -4.62 1.84
N ALA A 215 12.75 -4.59 2.74
CA ALA A 215 12.84 -5.54 3.86
C ALA A 215 11.61 -5.45 4.77
N ASP A 216 11.25 -4.23 5.18
CA ASP A 216 10.13 -3.97 6.08
C ASP A 216 8.82 -4.45 5.45
N LEU A 217 8.59 -4.14 4.16
CA LEU A 217 7.39 -4.55 3.43
C LEU A 217 7.33 -6.06 3.18
N ALA A 218 8.46 -6.71 2.93
CA ALA A 218 8.52 -8.16 2.74
C ALA A 218 8.15 -8.90 4.05
N LEU A 219 8.68 -8.44 5.18
CA LEU A 219 8.29 -8.97 6.50
C LEU A 219 6.84 -8.61 6.82
N ALA A 220 6.44 -7.35 6.61
CA ALA A 220 5.09 -6.89 6.94
C ALA A 220 4.00 -7.61 6.15
N THR A 221 4.26 -8.10 4.94
CA THR A 221 3.28 -8.88 4.16
C THR A 221 3.20 -10.35 4.55
N SER A 222 4.09 -10.84 5.43
CA SER A 222 4.14 -12.25 5.80
C SER A 222 2.86 -12.75 6.50
N PHE A 223 2.05 -11.88 7.14
CA PHE A 223 0.75 -12.28 7.68
C PHE A 223 -0.22 -12.84 6.63
N LEU A 224 -0.03 -12.52 5.34
CA LEU A 224 -0.83 -13.09 4.24
C LEU A 224 -0.41 -14.52 3.86
N ALA A 225 0.74 -14.97 4.36
CA ALA A 225 1.33 -16.27 4.06
C ALA A 225 1.33 -17.23 5.26
N ARG A 226 0.90 -16.76 6.43
CA ARG A 226 0.81 -17.53 7.68
C ARG A 226 -0.52 -18.28 7.79
#